data_AF-A0A969JK12-F1
#
_entry.id   AF-A0A969JK12-F1
#
_cell.length_a   1.000
_cell.length_b   1.000
_cell.length_c   1.000
_cell.angle_alpha   90.00
_cell.angle_beta   90.00
_cell.angle_gamma   90.00
#
_symmetry.space_group_name_H-M   'P 1'
#
loop_
_entity.id
_entity.type
_entity.pdbx_description
1 polymer ?
#
loop_
_entity_poly.entity_id
_entity_poly.type
_entity_poly.pdbx_seq_one_letter_code
_entity_poly.pdbx_strand_id
1 'polypeptide(L)'
;MTEVKATFSKPALTIEQQVNLLASRGLKIENREAASHYLKFIGYYRLSAYCVPFQCNEKNTSRHRFKPDTSFKQILELYIFDRKLRLLVMDAIERIEVAIKAAISNVVSINHGSHWFLRQEFFAIKFNHASFLEKSQKRYFN
;
A
#
# COMPACT_ATOMS: atom_id res chain seq x y z
N MET A 1 21.36 -3.38 -28.90
CA MET A 1 20.08 -2.66 -29.05
C MET A 1 19.72 -2.09 -27.69
N THR A 2 19.91 -0.79 -27.52
CA THR A 2 19.67 -0.09 -26.26
C THR A 2 18.19 0.28 -26.20
N GLU A 3 17.45 -0.25 -25.22
CA GLU A 3 16.07 0.13 -24.94
C GLU A 3 15.97 1.63 -24.67
N VAL A 4 15.32 2.38 -25.56
CA VAL A 4 14.97 3.78 -25.32
C VAL A 4 13.83 3.78 -24.29
N LYS A 5 14.17 4.02 -23.02
CA LYS A 5 13.19 4.32 -21.96
C LYS A 5 12.34 5.50 -22.43
N ALA A 6 11.04 5.26 -22.67
CA ALA A 6 10.12 6.31 -23.06
C ALA A 6 10.19 7.50 -22.08
N THR A 7 10.58 8.67 -22.56
CA THR A 7 10.68 9.89 -21.75
C THR A 7 9.29 10.24 -21.23
N PHE A 8 9.11 10.22 -19.92
CA PHE A 8 7.82 10.53 -19.30
C PHE A 8 7.53 12.04 -19.46
N SER A 9 6.72 12.39 -20.46
CA SER A 9 6.43 13.78 -20.88
C SER A 9 5.12 14.34 -20.31
N LYS A 10 4.49 13.67 -19.34
CA LYS A 10 3.23 14.17 -18.76
C LYS A 10 3.53 15.29 -17.75
N PRO A 11 3.04 16.53 -17.98
CA PRO A 11 3.27 17.62 -17.04
C PRO A 11 2.58 17.33 -15.70
N ALA A 12 3.20 17.79 -14.62
CA ALA A 12 2.58 17.74 -13.30
C ALA A 12 1.34 18.66 -13.30
N LEU A 13 0.22 18.15 -12.78
CA LEU A 13 -1.01 18.92 -12.63
C LEU A 13 -1.07 19.55 -11.24
N THR A 14 -1.48 20.80 -11.16
CA THR A 14 -1.85 21.46 -9.89
C THR A 14 -3.04 20.75 -9.25
N ILE A 15 -3.27 20.96 -7.94
CA ILE A 15 -4.43 20.35 -7.24
C ILE A 15 -5.74 20.75 -7.91
N GLU A 16 -5.89 22.01 -8.29
CA GLU A 16 -7.08 22.50 -9.00
C GLU A 16 -7.24 21.82 -10.37
N GLN A 17 -6.15 21.68 -11.14
CA GLN A 17 -6.16 20.94 -12.41
C GLN A 17 -6.54 19.47 -12.23
N GLN A 18 -6.12 18.84 -11.12
CA GLN A 18 -6.53 17.47 -10.80
C GLN A 18 -8.03 17.37 -10.50
N VAL A 19 -8.60 18.30 -9.73
CA VAL A 19 -10.04 18.37 -9.48
C VAL A 19 -10.81 18.58 -10.80
N ASN A 20 -10.34 19.51 -11.63
CA ASN A 20 -10.93 19.77 -12.95
C ASN A 20 -10.87 18.55 -13.87
N LEU A 21 -9.76 17.82 -13.86
CA LEU A 21 -9.61 16.58 -14.62
C LEU A 21 -10.57 15.49 -14.17
N LEU A 22 -10.80 15.35 -12.86
CA LEU A 22 -11.74 14.37 -12.33
C LEU A 22 -13.18 14.75 -12.69
N ALA A 23 -13.55 16.02 -12.53
CA ALA A 23 -14.86 16.53 -12.92
C ALA A 23 -15.12 16.37 -14.44
N SER A 24 -14.14 16.69 -15.29
CA SER A 24 -14.29 16.57 -16.76
C SER A 24 -14.43 15.12 -17.23
N ARG A 25 -14.00 14.15 -16.41
CA ARG A 25 -14.19 12.71 -16.65
C ARG A 25 -15.56 12.19 -16.19
N GLY A 26 -16.41 13.05 -15.65
CA GLY A 26 -17.76 12.70 -15.19
C GLY A 26 -17.85 12.37 -13.70
N LEU A 27 -16.82 12.67 -12.90
CA LEU A 27 -16.90 12.51 -11.45
C LEU A 27 -17.74 13.64 -10.83
N LYS A 28 -18.77 13.29 -10.06
CA LYS A 28 -19.52 14.26 -9.27
C LYS A 28 -18.69 14.73 -8.08
N ILE A 29 -18.41 16.03 -8.02
CA ILE A 29 -17.66 16.66 -6.94
C ILE A 29 -18.55 17.73 -6.30
N GLU A 30 -19.23 17.36 -5.21
CA GLU A 30 -20.16 18.26 -4.50
C GLU A 30 -19.43 19.38 -3.76
N ASN A 31 -18.30 19.05 -3.13
CA ASN A 31 -17.46 20.00 -2.39
C ASN A 31 -16.03 19.98 -2.96
N ARG A 32 -15.67 21.02 -3.71
CA ARG A 32 -14.40 21.10 -4.43
C ARG A 32 -13.23 21.43 -3.51
N GLU A 33 -13.49 22.16 -2.44
CA GLU A 33 -12.51 22.50 -1.40
C GLU A 33 -12.09 21.22 -0.65
N ALA A 34 -13.04 20.39 -0.26
CA ALA A 34 -12.80 19.09 0.34
C ALA A 34 -12.06 18.16 -0.61
N ALA A 35 -12.46 18.08 -1.88
CA ALA A 35 -11.75 17.29 -2.88
C ALA A 35 -10.29 17.73 -3.05
N SER A 36 -10.05 19.05 -3.11
CA SER A 36 -8.71 19.63 -3.16
C SER A 36 -7.88 19.29 -1.93
N HIS A 37 -8.48 19.39 -0.74
CA HIS A 37 -7.83 19.01 0.52
C HIS A 37 -7.39 17.54 0.49
N TYR A 38 -8.29 16.61 0.14
CA TYR A 38 -7.95 15.19 0.09
C TYR A 38 -6.92 14.87 -1.00
N LEU A 39 -7.00 15.50 -2.18
CA LEU A 39 -6.00 15.32 -3.24
C LEU A 39 -4.62 15.81 -2.80
N LYS A 40 -4.55 16.90 -2.01
CA LYS A 40 -3.30 17.43 -1.46
C LYS A 40 -2.65 16.48 -0.45
N PHE A 41 -3.43 15.89 0.47
CA PHE A 41 -2.89 15.07 1.57
C PHE A 41 -2.79 13.57 1.26
N ILE A 42 -3.72 13.01 0.47
CA ILE A 42 -3.69 11.60 0.06
C ILE A 42 -2.87 11.41 -1.22
N GLY A 43 -2.90 12.41 -2.11
CA GLY A 43 -2.26 12.38 -3.41
C GLY A 43 -3.15 11.82 -4.51
N TYR A 44 -3.17 12.48 -5.67
CA TYR A 44 -3.94 12.05 -6.85
C TYR A 44 -3.63 10.61 -7.27
N TYR A 45 -2.35 10.22 -7.33
CA TYR A 45 -1.98 8.87 -7.78
C TYR A 45 -2.59 7.78 -6.89
N ARG A 46 -2.54 7.98 -5.57
CA ARG A 46 -3.12 7.04 -4.60
C ARG A 46 -4.63 6.96 -4.77
N LEU A 47 -5.33 8.08 -4.82
CA LEU A 47 -6.78 8.11 -5.05
C LEU A 47 -7.18 7.55 -6.42
N SER A 48 -6.35 7.73 -7.45
CA SER A 48 -6.63 7.27 -8.81
C SER A 48 -6.74 5.75 -8.94
N ALA A 49 -6.05 5.00 -8.08
CA ALA A 49 -6.20 3.55 -8.01
C ALA A 49 -7.62 3.14 -7.56
N TYR A 50 -8.21 3.89 -6.62
CA TYR A 50 -9.57 3.67 -6.14
C TYR A 50 -10.64 4.18 -7.11
N CYS A 51 -10.27 4.93 -8.15
CA CYS A 51 -11.18 5.32 -9.23
C CYS A 51 -11.52 4.15 -10.16
N VAL A 52 -10.64 3.14 -10.28
CA VAL A 52 -10.74 2.06 -11.28
C VAL A 52 -12.09 1.32 -11.24
N PRO A 53 -12.63 0.91 -10.08
CA PRO A 53 -13.92 0.20 -10.04
C PRO A 53 -15.12 1.03 -10.54
N PHE A 54 -14.97 2.36 -10.52
CA PHE A 54 -15.99 3.32 -10.92
C PHE A 54 -15.81 3.82 -12.35
N GLN A 55 -14.78 3.37 -13.08
CA GLN A 55 -14.59 3.71 -14.48
C GLN A 55 -15.46 2.83 -15.39
N CYS A 56 -15.86 3.39 -16.52
CA CYS A 56 -16.54 2.64 -17.58
C CYS A 56 -15.54 1.70 -18.27
N ASN A 57 -15.86 0.41 -18.34
CA ASN A 57 -15.01 -0.63 -18.95
C ASN A 57 -15.42 -0.98 -20.39
N GLU A 58 -16.24 -0.14 -21.02
CA GLU A 58 -16.71 -0.40 -22.39
C GLU A 58 -15.60 -0.15 -23.41
N LYS A 59 -15.49 -1.06 -24.39
CA LYS A 59 -14.45 -1.05 -25.43
C LYS A 59 -14.41 0.23 -26.28
N ASN A 60 -15.48 1.02 -26.30
CA ASN A 60 -15.62 2.26 -27.08
C ASN A 60 -15.69 3.56 -26.25
N THR A 61 -15.56 3.46 -24.92
CA THR A 61 -15.60 4.64 -24.05
C THR A 61 -14.17 5.06 -23.73
N SER A 62 -13.90 6.38 -23.73
CA SER A 62 -12.58 6.88 -23.38
C SER A 62 -12.14 6.33 -22.03
N ARG A 63 -10.97 5.65 -22.03
CA ARG A 63 -10.32 5.15 -20.82
C ARG A 63 -10.31 6.31 -19.82
N HIS A 64 -10.80 6.07 -18.61
CA HIS A 64 -10.94 7.03 -17.51
C HIS A 64 -12.25 7.82 -17.37
N ARG A 65 -13.29 7.60 -18.18
CA ARG A 65 -14.63 8.12 -17.83
C ARG A 65 -15.24 7.35 -16.67
N PHE A 66 -15.90 8.08 -15.78
CA PHE A 66 -16.62 7.50 -14.64
C PHE A 66 -18.03 7.05 -15.06
N LYS A 67 -18.54 6.02 -14.38
CA LYS A 67 -19.94 5.59 -14.49
C LYS A 67 -20.87 6.73 -14.04
N PRO A 68 -22.10 6.83 -14.58
CA PRO A 68 -23.10 7.78 -14.10
C PRO A 68 -23.26 7.71 -12.58
N ASP A 69 -23.52 8.86 -11.96
CA ASP A 69 -23.74 9.01 -10.51
C ASP A 69 -22.54 8.66 -9.61
N THR A 70 -21.35 8.42 -10.17
CA THR A 70 -20.13 8.27 -9.36
C THR A 70 -19.77 9.61 -8.72
N SER A 71 -19.64 9.62 -7.39
CA SER A 71 -19.19 10.78 -6.61
C SER A 71 -17.78 10.62 -6.08
N PHE A 72 -17.10 11.75 -5.85
CA PHE A 72 -15.81 11.76 -5.17
C PHE A 72 -15.89 11.16 -3.75
N LYS A 73 -17.04 11.34 -3.07
CA LYS A 73 -17.31 10.76 -1.75
C LYS A 73 -17.21 9.24 -1.77
N GLN A 74 -17.81 8.57 -2.77
CA GLN A 74 -17.74 7.10 -2.89
C GLN A 74 -16.30 6.60 -3.06
N ILE A 75 -15.49 7.30 -3.86
CA ILE A 75 -14.07 6.96 -4.05
C ILE A 75 -13.31 7.13 -2.73
N LEU A 76 -13.57 8.22 -2.01
CA LEU A 76 -12.95 8.49 -0.72
C LEU A 76 -13.36 7.45 0.34
N GLU A 77 -14.64 7.05 0.37
CA GLU A 77 -15.14 6.02 1.29
C GLU A 77 -14.45 4.67 1.04
N LEU A 78 -14.27 4.28 -0.23
CA LEU A 78 -13.53 3.08 -0.58
C LEU A 78 -12.07 3.14 -0.09
N TYR A 79 -11.40 4.29 -0.28
CA TYR A 79 -10.06 4.50 0.26
C TYR A 79 -10.01 4.40 1.79
N ILE A 80 -10.95 5.04 2.48
CA ILE A 80 -11.02 5.03 3.96
C ILE A 80 -11.27 3.61 4.46
N PHE A 81 -12.16 2.86 3.81
CA PHE A 81 -12.44 1.46 4.13
C PHE A 81 -11.17 0.61 4.01
N ASP A 82 -10.48 0.66 2.87
CA ASP A 82 -9.23 -0.08 2.65
C ASP A 82 -8.15 0.30 3.67
N ARG A 83 -8.03 1.60 4.00
CA ARG A 83 -7.11 2.05 5.05
C ARG A 83 -7.42 1.43 6.40
N LYS A 84 -8.70 1.39 6.80
CA LYS A 84 -9.14 0.78 8.08
C LYS A 84 -8.90 -0.72 8.06
N LEU A 85 -9.24 -1.40 6.97
CA LEU A 85 -9.01 -2.83 6.79
C LEU A 85 -7.52 -3.16 6.90
N ARG A 86 -6.65 -2.39 6.24
CA ARG A 86 -5.19 -2.56 6.34
C ARG A 86 -4.71 -2.47 7.78
N LEU A 87 -5.21 -1.54 8.59
CA LEU A 87 -4.82 -1.42 10.00
C LEU A 87 -5.23 -2.65 10.81
N LEU A 88 -6.46 -3.14 10.63
CA LEU A 88 -6.95 -4.35 11.32
C LEU A 88 -6.15 -5.59 10.91
N VAL A 89 -5.83 -5.72 9.63
CA VAL A 89 -5.02 -6.85 9.12
C VAL A 89 -3.60 -6.78 9.67
N MET A 90 -2.99 -5.60 9.76
CA MET A 90 -1.64 -5.44 10.33
C MET A 90 -1.62 -5.80 11.83
N ASP A 91 -2.61 -5.36 12.61
CA ASP A 91 -2.75 -5.75 14.02
C ASP A 91 -2.88 -7.27 14.18
N ALA A 92 -3.69 -7.92 13.33
CA ALA A 92 -3.82 -9.37 13.35
C ALA A 92 -2.52 -10.10 12.99
N ILE A 93 -1.81 -9.64 11.95
CA ILE A 93 -0.53 -10.21 11.52
C ILE A 93 0.53 -10.08 12.61
N GLU A 94 0.57 -8.95 13.32
CA GLU A 94 1.52 -8.72 14.41
C GLU A 94 1.35 -9.76 15.53
N ARG A 95 0.11 -10.05 15.93
CA ARG A 95 -0.19 -11.07 16.96
C ARG A 95 0.20 -12.47 16.50
N ILE A 96 -0.08 -12.80 15.24
CA ILE A 96 0.29 -14.10 14.65
C ILE A 96 1.82 -14.24 14.58
N GLU A 97 2.53 -13.19 14.18
CA GLU A 97 3.99 -13.18 14.11
C GLU A 97 4.62 -13.45 15.49
N VAL A 98 4.14 -12.79 16.53
CA VAL A 98 4.61 -13.01 17.91
C VAL A 98 4.33 -14.43 18.37
N ALA A 99 3.13 -14.96 18.12
CA ALA A 99 2.77 -16.32 18.52
C ALA A 99 3.64 -17.37 17.81
N ILE A 100 3.88 -17.23 16.50
CA ILE A 100 4.73 -18.15 15.74
C ILE A 100 6.18 -18.09 16.24
N LYS A 101 6.74 -16.89 16.45
CA LYS A 101 8.11 -16.74 16.98
C LYS A 101 8.25 -17.36 18.37
N ALA A 102 7.27 -17.15 19.25
CA ALA A 102 7.27 -17.76 20.57
C ALA A 102 7.18 -19.28 20.49
N ALA A 103 6.30 -19.83 19.65
CA ALA A 103 6.16 -21.27 19.47
C ALA A 103 7.46 -21.92 18.97
N ILE A 104 8.10 -21.34 17.95
CA ILE A 104 9.39 -21.81 17.45
C ILE A 104 10.45 -21.73 18.55
N SER A 105 10.57 -20.57 19.22
CA SER A 105 11.59 -20.38 20.24
C SER A 105 11.44 -21.35 21.41
N ASN A 106 10.20 -21.61 21.87
CA ASN A 106 9.95 -22.54 22.97
C ASN A 106 10.39 -23.96 22.61
N VAL A 107 10.04 -24.44 21.41
CA VAL A 107 10.41 -25.80 20.98
C VAL A 107 11.91 -25.93 20.76
N VAL A 108 12.53 -24.98 20.05
CA VAL A 108 13.94 -25.08 19.69
C VAL A 108 14.84 -24.82 20.90
N SER A 109 14.46 -23.91 21.81
CA SER A 109 15.27 -23.61 23.01
C SER A 109 15.36 -24.79 23.97
N ILE A 110 14.29 -25.59 24.10
CA ILE A 110 14.30 -26.79 24.95
C ILE A 110 15.29 -27.82 24.40
N ASN A 111 15.34 -28.00 23.08
CA ASN A 111 16.15 -29.04 22.45
C ASN A 111 17.60 -28.61 22.15
N HIS A 112 17.84 -27.31 21.94
CA HIS A 112 19.10 -26.79 21.38
C HIS A 112 19.68 -25.60 22.16
N GLY A 113 19.08 -25.24 23.30
CA GLY A 113 19.52 -24.16 24.18
C GLY A 113 18.96 -22.78 23.82
N SER A 114 19.01 -21.86 24.77
CA SER A 114 18.42 -20.51 24.68
C SER A 114 18.98 -19.63 23.56
N HIS A 115 20.16 -19.95 23.03
CA HIS A 115 20.86 -19.19 21.98
C HIS A 115 20.81 -19.86 20.60
N TRP A 116 19.83 -20.73 20.36
CA TRP A 116 19.69 -21.47 19.09
C TRP A 116 19.69 -20.55 17.85
N PHE A 117 19.11 -19.35 17.95
CA PHE A 117 18.99 -18.40 16.84
C PHE A 117 20.35 -17.82 16.39
N LEU A 118 21.43 -18.01 17.15
CA LEU A 118 22.79 -17.66 16.73
C LEU A 118 23.39 -18.68 15.75
N ARG A 119 22.81 -19.87 15.64
CA ARG A 119 23.32 -20.94 14.78
C ARG A 119 22.59 -20.95 13.44
N GLN A 120 23.34 -20.79 12.36
CA GLN A 120 22.81 -20.79 10.99
C GLN A 120 22.18 -22.14 10.61
N GLU A 121 22.59 -23.25 11.26
CA GLU A 121 22.10 -24.61 11.00
C GLU A 121 20.58 -24.79 11.17
N PHE A 122 19.94 -23.95 11.98
CA PHE A 122 18.48 -23.97 12.20
C PHE A 122 17.69 -23.10 11.21
N PHE A 123 18.36 -22.44 10.27
CA PHE A 123 17.74 -21.60 9.26
C PHE A 123 17.83 -22.25 7.87
N ALA A 124 16.89 -21.90 7.00
CA ALA A 124 16.94 -22.35 5.61
C ALA A 124 18.21 -21.84 4.92
N ILE A 125 18.80 -22.64 4.02
CA ILE A 125 20.06 -22.33 3.32
C ILE A 125 20.02 -20.97 2.60
N LYS A 126 18.87 -20.59 2.05
CA LYS A 126 18.67 -19.31 1.34
C LYS A 126 18.35 -18.14 2.28
N PHE A 127 18.21 -18.37 3.57
CA PHE A 127 17.92 -17.33 4.55
C PHE A 127 19.19 -16.55 4.87
N ASN A 128 19.12 -15.22 4.77
CA ASN A 128 20.24 -14.35 5.12
C ASN A 128 20.33 -14.18 6.65
N HIS A 129 20.96 -15.17 7.30
CA HIS A 129 21.15 -15.21 8.75
C HIS A 129 22.01 -14.04 9.27
N ALA A 130 23.03 -13.64 8.52
CA ALA A 130 23.89 -12.51 8.88
C ALA A 130 23.10 -11.20 9.02
N SER A 131 22.24 -10.87 8.04
CA SER A 131 21.39 -9.67 8.10
C SER A 131 20.38 -9.74 9.24
N PHE A 132 19.87 -10.93 9.56
CA PHE A 132 18.98 -11.13 10.71
C PHE A 132 19.67 -10.82 12.05
N LEU A 133 20.92 -11.27 12.24
CA LEU A 133 21.69 -10.98 13.44
C LEU A 133 22.00 -9.48 13.59
N GLU A 134 22.39 -8.82 12.51
CA GLU A 134 22.68 -7.38 12.50
C GLU A 134 21.45 -6.55 12.91
N LYS A 135 20.27 -6.89 12.35
CA LYS A 135 18.99 -6.24 12.71
C LYS A 135 18.59 -6.50 14.15
N SER A 136 18.87 -7.70 14.66
CA SER A 136 18.56 -8.06 16.04
C SER A 136 19.41 -7.25 17.02
N GLN A 137 20.73 -7.13 16.78
CA GLN A 137 21.60 -6.31 17.62
C GLN A 137 21.19 -4.83 17.62
N LYS A 138 20.87 -4.25 16.46
CA LYS A 138 20.43 -2.85 16.37
C LYS A 138 19.15 -2.54 17.15
N ARG A 139 18.26 -3.53 17.34
CA ARG A 139 16.95 -3.36 17.99
C ARG A 139 16.98 -3.54 19.52
N TYR A 140 18.01 -4.18 20.06
CA TYR A 140 18.16 -4.40 21.51
C TYR A 140 19.23 -3.50 22.15
N PHE A 141 20.12 -2.88 21.37
CA PHE A 141 21.23 -2.05 21.87
C PHE A 141 21.14 -0.56 21.45
N ASN A 142 20.01 -0.11 20.90
CA ASN A 142 19.63 1.30 20.73
C ASN A 142 18.17 1.48 21.14
#